data_AF-Q2IMS9-F1
#
_entry.id   AF-Q2IMS9-F1
#
_cell.length_a   1.000
_cell.length_b   1.000
_cell.length_c   1.000
_cell.angle_alpha   90.00
_cell.angle_beta   90.00
_cell.angle_gamma   90.00
#
_symmetry.space_group_name_H-M   'P 1'
#
loop_
_entity.id
_entity.type
_entity.pdbx_description
1 polymer ?
#
loop_
_entity_poly.entity_id
_entity_poly.type
_entity_poly.pdbx_seq_one_letter_code
_entity_poly.pdbx_strand_id
1 'polypeptide(L)'
;MRRALVAVNALAVGLTLAYLGWLLGDALRAGQPWAVTCYDCKACTARCVLGLDPQGFVSAALAGSGDVYMYATNVRLRARHALEIDPGMLVTVGDRHPTAREAAAELGPDAEVVTFRMRARDAARACFRCGACEKGCGLRLPLLRVITQLRGDASNEWASHAP
;
A
#
# COMPACT_ATOMS: atom_id res chain seq x y z
N MET A 1 24.96 -38.67 -0.58
CA MET A 1 23.66 -37.99 -0.31
C MET A 1 23.70 -37.03 0.88
N ARG A 2 24.18 -37.42 2.07
CA ARG A 2 24.16 -36.57 3.29
C ARG A 2 24.90 -35.23 3.17
N ARG A 3 26.09 -35.20 2.55
CA ARG A 3 26.89 -33.97 2.34
C ARG A 3 26.25 -32.98 1.36
N ALA A 4 25.57 -33.49 0.33
CA ALA A 4 24.85 -32.66 -0.65
C ALA A 4 23.63 -31.98 0.00
N LEU A 5 22.87 -32.70 0.83
CA LEU A 5 21.76 -32.13 1.62
C LEU A 5 22.22 -31.05 2.60
N VAL A 6 23.36 -31.23 3.26
CA VAL A 6 23.94 -30.20 4.14
C VAL A 6 24.36 -28.95 3.36
N ALA A 7 24.99 -29.11 2.19
CA ALA A 7 25.39 -27.99 1.34
C ALA A 7 24.18 -27.21 0.80
N VAL A 8 23.12 -27.91 0.36
CA VAL A 8 21.87 -27.28 -0.10
C VAL A 8 21.20 -26.51 1.03
N ASN A 9 21.11 -27.09 2.24
CA ASN A 9 20.53 -26.40 3.39
C ASN A 9 21.36 -25.17 3.79
N ALA A 10 22.69 -25.27 3.78
CA ALA A 10 23.56 -24.13 4.08
C ALA A 10 23.40 -22.99 3.07
N LEU A 11 23.30 -23.32 1.78
CA LEU A 11 23.02 -22.33 0.72
C LEU A 11 21.64 -21.68 0.90
N ALA A 12 20.60 -22.48 1.15
CA ALA A 12 19.26 -21.97 1.37
C ALA A 12 19.20 -21.01 2.57
N VAL A 13 19.80 -21.41 3.70
CA VAL A 13 19.90 -20.55 4.90
C VAL A 13 20.69 -19.27 4.59
N GLY A 14 21.83 -19.39 3.90
CA GLY A 14 22.64 -18.23 3.50
C GLY A 14 21.86 -17.24 2.63
N LEU A 15 21.12 -17.72 1.64
CA LEU A 15 20.28 -16.90 0.78
C LEU A 15 19.13 -16.25 1.55
N THR A 16 18.48 -16.98 2.45
CA THR A 16 17.43 -16.43 3.31
C THR A 16 17.97 -15.31 4.20
N LEU A 17 19.11 -15.52 4.86
CA LEU A 17 19.73 -14.48 5.70
C LEU A 17 20.16 -13.25 4.89
N ALA A 18 20.72 -13.44 3.69
CA ALA A 18 21.07 -12.35 2.81
C ALA A 18 19.84 -11.52 2.39
N TYR A 19 18.74 -12.20 2.04
CA TYR A 19 17.48 -11.53 1.68
C TYR A 19 16.88 -10.76 2.86
N LEU A 20 16.83 -11.36 4.06
CA LEU A 20 16.35 -10.69 5.27
C LEU A 20 17.21 -9.48 5.64
N GLY A 21 18.54 -9.61 5.52
CA GLY A 21 19.47 -8.50 5.73
C GLY A 21 19.27 -7.37 4.72
N TRP A 22 19.02 -7.70 3.46
CA TRP A 22 18.71 -6.72 2.41
C TRP A 22 17.39 -5.97 2.70
N LEU A 23 16.31 -6.69 3.03
CA LEU A 23 15.02 -6.09 3.41
C LEU A 23 15.15 -5.14 4.62
N LEU A 24 15.87 -5.56 5.65
CA LEU A 24 16.12 -4.73 6.83
C LEU A 24 16.94 -3.49 6.46
N GLY A 25 17.96 -3.65 5.60
CA GLY A 25 18.76 -2.53 5.09
C GLY A 25 17.93 -1.51 4.33
N ASP A 26 17.01 -1.95 3.48
CA ASP A 26 16.09 -1.08 2.74
C ASP A 26 15.14 -0.34 3.70
N ALA A 27 14.54 -1.06 4.66
CA ALA A 27 13.65 -0.46 5.64
C ALA A 27 14.34 0.58 6.54
N LEU A 28 15.61 0.34 6.90
CA LEU A 28 16.44 1.30 7.64
C LEU A 28 16.77 2.52 6.78
N ARG A 29 17.15 2.34 5.51
CA ARG A 29 17.41 3.44 4.56
C ARG A 29 16.15 4.29 4.30
N ALA A 30 14.98 3.67 4.28
CA ALA A 30 13.70 4.36 4.17
C ALA A 30 13.27 5.06 5.49
N GLY A 31 13.97 4.84 6.60
CA GLY A 31 13.61 5.37 7.92
C GLY A 31 12.38 4.70 8.56
N GLN A 32 11.99 3.51 8.07
CA GLN A 32 10.77 2.80 8.47
C GLN A 32 11.08 1.34 8.86
N PRO A 33 11.96 1.07 9.84
CA PRO A 33 12.37 -0.29 10.20
C PRO A 33 11.22 -1.16 10.71
N TRP A 34 10.16 -0.56 11.25
CA TRP A 34 8.96 -1.27 11.69
C TRP A 34 8.18 -1.89 10.52
N ALA A 35 8.36 -1.42 9.29
CA ALA A 35 7.56 -1.85 8.15
C ALA A 35 7.76 -3.35 7.81
N VAL A 36 8.95 -3.90 8.06
CA VAL A 36 9.25 -5.33 7.88
C VAL A 36 8.53 -6.24 8.87
N THR A 37 7.94 -5.67 9.93
CA THR A 37 7.19 -6.44 10.94
C THR A 37 5.73 -6.67 10.53
N CYS A 38 5.25 -6.01 9.47
CA CYS A 38 3.90 -6.23 8.95
C CYS A 38 3.82 -7.59 8.24
N TYR A 39 2.94 -8.46 8.72
CA TYR A 39 2.74 -9.82 8.21
C TYR A 39 1.37 -10.00 7.52
N ASP A 40 0.75 -8.91 7.09
CA ASP A 40 -0.49 -8.88 6.28
C ASP A 40 -1.66 -9.74 6.78
N CYS A 41 -1.94 -9.70 8.09
CA CYS A 41 -3.02 -10.49 8.70
C CYS A 41 -4.45 -10.03 8.38
N LYS A 42 -4.64 -9.02 7.53
CA LYS A 42 -5.93 -8.41 7.15
C LYS A 42 -6.82 -7.84 8.28
N ALA A 43 -6.37 -7.91 9.54
CA ALA A 43 -7.10 -7.36 10.70
C ALA A 43 -7.30 -5.83 10.63
N CYS A 44 -6.39 -5.11 9.98
CA CYS A 44 -6.47 -3.67 9.80
C CYS A 44 -7.49 -3.30 8.70
N THR A 45 -7.49 -4.04 7.59
CA THR A 45 -8.41 -3.85 6.45
C THR A 45 -9.85 -4.04 6.88
N ALA A 46 -10.14 -5.07 7.68
CA ALA A 46 -11.47 -5.33 8.22
C ALA A 46 -12.04 -4.19 9.10
N ARG A 47 -11.18 -3.31 9.63
CA ARG A 47 -11.58 -2.15 10.43
C ARG A 47 -11.66 -0.85 9.64
N CYS A 48 -11.21 -0.84 8.39
CA CYS A 48 -11.26 0.35 7.56
C CYS A 48 -12.63 0.47 6.90
N VAL A 49 -13.42 1.47 7.31
CA VAL A 49 -14.74 1.73 6.71
C VAL A 49 -14.68 2.05 5.21
N LEU A 50 -13.56 2.63 4.75
CA LEU A 50 -13.30 2.92 3.34
C LEU A 50 -12.74 1.72 2.56
N GLY A 51 -12.55 0.57 3.22
CA GLY A 51 -12.01 -0.64 2.59
C GLY A 51 -10.59 -0.45 2.06
N LEU A 52 -9.81 0.48 2.63
CA LEU A 52 -8.40 0.68 2.31
C LEU A 52 -7.58 -0.43 2.97
N ASP A 53 -6.73 -1.12 2.21
CA ASP A 53 -5.82 -2.13 2.74
C ASP A 53 -4.53 -1.47 3.30
N PRO A 54 -4.34 -1.39 4.62
CA PRO A 54 -3.22 -0.65 5.18
C PRO A 54 -1.85 -1.27 4.89
N GLN A 55 -1.81 -2.53 4.42
CA GLN A 55 -0.58 -3.15 3.91
C GLN A 55 -0.01 -2.38 2.70
N GLY A 56 -0.87 -1.70 1.93
CA GLY A 56 -0.47 -0.77 0.88
C GLY A 56 0.37 0.41 1.39
N PHE A 57 -0.02 0.99 2.52
CA PHE A 57 0.74 2.08 3.15
C PHE A 57 2.10 1.59 3.67
N VAL A 58 2.14 0.37 4.23
CA VAL A 58 3.42 -0.24 4.65
C VAL A 58 4.33 -0.49 3.45
N SER A 59 3.77 -0.97 2.34
CA SER A 59 4.53 -1.21 1.11
C SER A 59 5.06 0.09 0.51
N ALA A 60 4.26 1.16 0.54
CA ALA A 60 4.68 2.50 0.15
C ALA A 60 5.83 3.02 1.03
N ALA A 61 5.76 2.76 2.34
CA ALA A 61 6.81 3.12 3.28
C ALA A 61 8.13 2.36 3.02
N LEU A 62 8.07 1.06 2.73
CA LEU A 62 9.24 0.26 2.35
C LEU A 62 9.84 0.72 1.02
N ALA A 63 8.99 1.04 0.04
CA ALA A 63 9.41 1.50 -1.27
C ALA A 63 9.87 2.97 -1.29
N GLY A 64 9.64 3.72 -0.21
CA GLY A 64 9.85 5.18 -0.18
C GLY A 64 9.01 5.94 -1.21
N SER A 65 7.87 5.38 -1.66
CA SER A 65 7.10 5.91 -2.78
C SER A 65 5.60 5.82 -2.55
N GLY A 66 4.90 6.92 -2.82
CA GLY A 66 3.44 6.99 -2.78
C GLY A 66 2.72 6.44 -4.01
N ASP A 67 3.47 6.04 -5.05
CA ASP A 67 2.94 5.50 -6.31
C ASP A 67 2.68 3.97 -6.26
N VAL A 68 2.87 3.34 -5.10
CA VAL A 68 2.52 1.93 -4.88
C VAL A 68 1.00 1.75 -4.90
N TYR A 69 0.49 0.87 -5.76
CA TYR A 69 -0.94 0.56 -5.83
C TYR A 69 -1.38 -0.38 -4.72
N MET A 70 -2.46 -0.01 -4.06
CA MET A 70 -3.07 -0.77 -2.97
C MET A 70 -4.56 -1.00 -3.19
N TYR A 71 -5.12 -1.99 -2.52
CA TYR A 71 -6.56 -2.22 -2.54
C TYR A 71 -7.31 -1.12 -1.78
N ALA A 72 -8.37 -0.64 -2.40
CA ALA A 72 -9.28 0.37 -1.87
C ALA A 72 -10.66 0.05 -2.42
N THR A 73 -11.55 -0.52 -1.62
CA THR A 73 -12.76 -1.19 -2.12
C THR A 73 -14.08 -0.46 -1.84
N ASN A 74 -14.09 0.59 -1.03
CA ASN A 74 -15.30 1.34 -0.69
C ASN A 74 -15.17 2.86 -0.90
N VAL A 75 -14.15 3.33 -1.65
CA VAL A 75 -14.07 4.75 -2.00
C VAL A 75 -14.94 5.00 -3.22
N ARG A 76 -15.96 5.82 -3.07
CA ARG A 76 -16.90 6.18 -4.16
C ARG A 76 -16.49 7.52 -4.75
N LEU A 77 -16.37 7.56 -6.07
CA LEU A 77 -15.95 8.75 -6.81
C LEU A 77 -16.79 8.86 -8.10
N ARG A 78 -16.89 10.06 -8.66
CA ARG A 78 -17.33 10.20 -10.05
C ARG A 78 -16.21 9.77 -10.99
N ALA A 79 -16.55 9.15 -12.12
CA ALA A 79 -15.57 8.66 -13.09
C ALA A 79 -14.61 9.77 -13.57
N ARG A 80 -15.10 10.99 -13.80
CA ARG A 80 -14.26 12.17 -14.12
C ARG A 80 -13.21 12.48 -13.05
N HIS A 81 -13.59 12.35 -11.77
CA HIS A 81 -12.70 12.67 -10.67
C HIS A 81 -11.66 11.56 -10.46
N ALA A 82 -12.06 10.30 -10.64
CA ALA A 82 -11.11 9.18 -10.66
C ALA A 82 -10.07 9.36 -11.79
N LEU A 83 -10.51 9.79 -12.99
CA LEU A 83 -9.65 10.08 -14.13
C LEU A 83 -8.65 11.21 -13.86
N GLU A 84 -9.09 12.28 -13.20
CA GLU A 84 -8.23 13.41 -12.78
C GLU A 84 -7.17 13.01 -11.75
N ILE A 85 -7.55 12.19 -10.76
CA ILE A 85 -6.63 11.69 -9.73
C ILE A 85 -5.60 10.76 -10.37
N ASP A 86 -6.08 9.74 -11.07
CA ASP A 86 -5.26 8.69 -11.65
C ASP A 86 -6.00 7.94 -12.77
N PRO A 87 -5.64 8.15 -14.05
CA PRO A 87 -6.27 7.43 -15.15
C PRO A 87 -6.06 5.91 -15.09
N GLY A 88 -5.02 5.44 -14.40
CA GLY A 88 -4.72 4.02 -14.18
C GLY A 88 -5.36 3.43 -12.92
N MET A 89 -6.12 4.22 -12.15
CA MET A 89 -6.88 3.72 -10.99
C MET A 89 -7.83 2.62 -11.44
N LEU A 90 -7.81 1.47 -10.77
CA LEU A 90 -8.77 0.41 -11.07
C LEU A 90 -10.04 0.68 -10.28
N VAL A 91 -11.18 0.60 -10.97
CA VAL A 91 -12.51 0.83 -10.39
C VAL A 91 -13.39 -0.38 -10.66
N THR A 92 -14.39 -0.59 -9.83
CA THR A 92 -15.35 -1.69 -9.95
C THR A 92 -16.54 -1.25 -10.78
N VAL A 93 -16.80 -1.97 -11.87
CA VAL A 93 -17.97 -1.80 -12.76
C VAL A 93 -18.56 -3.18 -13.01
N GLY A 94 -19.66 -3.50 -12.33
CA GLY A 94 -20.17 -4.87 -12.26
C GLY A 94 -19.11 -5.82 -11.67
N ASP A 95 -18.86 -6.94 -12.35
CA ASP A 95 -17.84 -7.94 -11.95
C ASP A 95 -16.44 -7.67 -12.54
N ARG A 96 -16.24 -6.51 -13.19
CA ARG A 96 -14.96 -6.14 -13.82
C ARG A 96 -14.24 -5.05 -13.04
N HIS A 97 -12.91 -4.99 -13.24
CA HIS A 97 -12.05 -3.96 -12.67
C HIS A 97 -11.30 -3.16 -13.75
N PRO A 98 -12.01 -2.41 -14.63
CA PRO A 98 -11.37 -1.56 -15.63
C PRO A 98 -10.60 -0.40 -14.98
N THR A 99 -9.75 0.25 -15.78
CA THR A 99 -9.13 1.54 -15.40
C THR A 99 -10.17 2.66 -15.35
N ALA A 100 -9.88 3.74 -14.62
CA ALA A 100 -10.74 4.92 -14.55
C ALA A 100 -10.98 5.53 -15.95
N ARG A 101 -9.98 5.47 -16.83
CA ARG A 101 -10.10 5.89 -18.23
C ARG A 101 -11.13 5.07 -19.00
N GLU A 102 -11.04 3.75 -18.91
CA GLU A 102 -11.96 2.83 -19.58
C GLU A 102 -13.38 2.98 -19.01
N ALA A 103 -13.52 3.06 -17.68
CA ALA A 103 -14.80 3.23 -17.03
C ALA A 103 -15.48 4.56 -17.40
N ALA A 104 -14.74 5.66 -17.48
CA ALA A 104 -15.27 6.95 -17.90
C ALA A 104 -15.74 6.96 -19.36
N ALA A 105 -15.03 6.23 -20.24
CA ALA A 105 -15.43 6.06 -21.64
C ALA A 105 -16.69 5.18 -21.78
N GLU A 106 -16.85 4.16 -20.94
CA GLU A 106 -17.99 3.23 -20.97
C GLU A 106 -19.25 3.80 -20.33
N LEU A 107 -19.14 4.40 -19.15
CA LEU A 107 -20.29 4.82 -18.33
C LEU A 107 -20.61 6.32 -18.44
N GLY A 108 -19.69 7.09 -19.02
CA GLY A 108 -19.73 8.55 -19.03
C GLY A 108 -19.05 9.20 -17.80
N PRO A 109 -18.70 10.49 -17.89
CA PRO A 109 -17.86 11.18 -16.90
C PRO A 109 -18.53 11.39 -15.53
N ASP A 110 -19.86 11.40 -15.48
CA ASP A 110 -20.63 11.66 -14.26
C ASP A 110 -21.11 10.41 -13.53
N ALA A 111 -20.87 9.23 -14.09
CA ALA A 111 -21.20 7.97 -13.43
C ALA A 111 -20.43 7.83 -12.11
N GLU A 112 -21.11 7.32 -11.08
CA GLU A 112 -20.43 6.91 -9.85
C GLU A 112 -19.75 5.56 -10.07
N VAL A 113 -18.49 5.49 -9.64
CA VAL A 113 -17.67 4.29 -9.63
C VAL A 113 -17.14 4.05 -8.22
N VAL A 114 -16.89 2.79 -7.90
CA VAL A 114 -16.24 2.40 -6.64
C VAL A 114 -14.81 2.03 -6.94
N THR A 115 -13.84 2.48 -6.16
CA THR A 115 -12.45 2.08 -6.36
C THR A 115 -12.27 0.57 -6.14
N PHE A 116 -11.24 0.01 -6.78
CA PHE A 116 -10.73 -1.33 -6.51
C PHE A 116 -9.25 -1.27 -6.11
N ARG A 117 -8.44 -0.54 -6.90
CA ARG A 117 -7.05 -0.23 -6.56
C ARG A 117 -6.70 1.22 -6.87
N MET A 118 -5.97 1.85 -5.97
CA MET A 118 -5.46 3.20 -6.15
C MET A 118 -4.06 3.33 -5.54
N ARG A 119 -3.33 4.39 -5.93
CA ARG A 119 -2.01 4.67 -5.36
C ARG A 119 -2.10 5.03 -3.89
N ALA A 120 -1.10 4.64 -3.11
CA ALA A 120 -1.07 4.88 -1.67
C ALA A 120 -1.20 6.37 -1.30
N ARG A 121 -0.60 7.28 -2.08
CA ARG A 121 -0.77 8.73 -1.85
C ARG A 121 -2.21 9.21 -2.00
N ASP A 122 -2.94 8.67 -2.96
CA ASP A 122 -4.32 9.07 -3.25
C ASP A 122 -5.28 8.43 -2.23
N ALA A 123 -5.00 7.19 -1.83
CA ALA A 123 -5.66 6.55 -0.68
C ALA A 123 -5.44 7.33 0.62
N ALA A 124 -4.23 7.87 0.83
CA ALA A 124 -3.91 8.68 2.01
C ALA A 124 -4.72 9.99 2.05
N ARG A 125 -4.95 10.62 0.89
CA ARG A 125 -5.82 11.80 0.75
C ARG A 125 -7.28 11.49 1.04
N ALA A 126 -7.77 10.32 0.61
CA ALA A 126 -9.13 9.86 0.90
C ALA A 126 -9.34 9.38 2.35
N CYS A 127 -8.26 9.01 3.05
CA CYS A 127 -8.33 8.45 4.39
C CYS A 127 -8.87 9.44 5.45
N PHE A 128 -9.81 8.98 6.28
CA PHE A 128 -10.36 9.78 7.40
C PHE A 128 -9.40 9.96 8.58
N ARG A 129 -8.25 9.27 8.60
CA ARG A 129 -7.26 9.30 9.70
C ARG A 129 -7.87 9.00 11.08
N CYS A 130 -8.91 8.17 11.14
CA CYS A 130 -9.61 7.82 12.39
C CYS A 130 -8.79 6.92 13.33
N GLY A 131 -7.64 6.41 12.87
CA GLY A 131 -6.75 5.53 13.65
C GLY A 131 -7.28 4.12 13.89
N ALA A 132 -8.41 3.73 13.28
CA ALA A 132 -9.00 2.41 13.47
C ALA A 132 -8.06 1.26 13.08
N CYS A 133 -7.34 1.41 11.97
CA CYS A 133 -6.36 0.42 11.49
C CYS A 133 -5.21 0.23 12.48
N GLU A 134 -4.67 1.34 13.02
CA GLU A 134 -3.55 1.34 13.96
C GLU A 134 -3.96 0.75 15.32
N LYS A 135 -5.11 1.16 15.86
CA LYS A 135 -5.66 0.59 17.11
C LYS A 135 -6.00 -0.90 16.99
N GLY A 136 -6.43 -1.32 15.80
CA GLY A 136 -6.75 -2.72 15.52
C GLY A 136 -5.55 -3.60 15.22
N CYS A 137 -4.38 -3.01 15.00
CA CYS A 137 -3.15 -3.74 14.70
C CYS A 137 -2.57 -4.32 16.00
N GLY A 138 -2.37 -5.65 16.04
CA GLY A 138 -1.75 -6.31 17.19
C GLY A 138 -0.32 -5.82 17.48
N LEU A 139 0.38 -5.33 16.44
CA LEU A 139 1.73 -4.75 16.54
C LEU A 139 1.73 -3.23 16.70
N ARG A 140 0.57 -2.57 16.70
CA ARG A 140 0.43 -1.11 16.79
C ARG A 140 1.35 -0.35 15.81
N LEU A 141 1.36 -0.79 14.55
CA LEU A 141 2.16 -0.14 13.50
C LEU A 141 1.73 1.33 13.32
N PRO A 142 2.67 2.28 13.15
CA PRO A 142 2.39 3.73 13.08
C PRO A 142 1.81 4.15 11.72
N LEU A 143 0.68 3.56 11.34
CA LEU A 143 0.04 3.76 10.04
C LEU A 143 -0.40 5.21 9.84
N LEU A 144 -0.86 5.90 10.90
CA LEU A 144 -1.27 7.30 10.79
C LEU A 144 -0.11 8.22 10.41
N ARG A 145 1.11 7.93 10.90
CA ARG A 145 2.31 8.69 10.52
C ARG A 145 2.55 8.57 9.02
N VAL A 146 2.52 7.36 8.48
CA VAL A 146 2.74 7.10 7.05
C VAL A 146 1.66 7.76 6.19
N ILE A 147 0.38 7.64 6.58
CA ILE A 147 -0.73 8.29 5.89
C ILE A 147 -0.53 9.81 5.86
N THR A 148 -0.11 10.42 6.97
CA THR A 148 0.14 11.86 7.07
C THR A 148 1.30 12.31 6.17
N GLN A 149 2.37 11.51 6.12
CA GLN A 149 3.51 11.74 5.22
C GLN A 149 3.10 11.65 3.76
N LEU A 150 2.39 10.59 3.36
CA LEU A 150 1.89 10.39 2.00
C LEU A 150 0.94 11.47 1.51
N ARG A 151 0.17 12.06 2.43
CA ARG A 151 -0.76 13.13 2.11
C ARG A 151 -0.06 14.48 1.86
N GLY A 152 1.15 14.63 2.40
CA GLY A 152 1.94 15.86 2.34
C GLY A 152 1.64 16.85 3.47
N ASP A 153 1.03 16.41 4.59
CA ASP A 153 0.83 17.30 5.75
C ASP A 153 2.05 17.39 6.66
N ALA A 154 2.97 16.45 6.55
CA ALA A 154 4.24 16.45 7.25
C ALA A 154 5.35 16.89 6.28
N SER A 155 6.42 17.50 6.79
CA SER A 155 7.64 17.71 6.02
C SER A 155 8.07 16.38 5.39
N ASN A 156 8.22 16.33 4.06
CA ASN A 156 8.51 15.12 3.30
C ASN A 156 9.87 14.51 3.71
N GLU A 157 9.90 13.70 4.77
CA GLU A 157 11.07 12.86 5.14
C GLU A 157 11.46 11.90 4.00
N TRP A 158 10.56 11.67 3.04
CA TRP A 158 10.78 10.78 1.90
C TRP A 158 11.50 11.49 0.73
N ALA A 159 11.36 12.82 0.61
CA ALA A 159 12.03 13.59 -0.43
C ALA A 159 13.54 13.68 -0.21
N SER A 160 14.01 13.51 1.02
CA SER A 160 15.44 13.41 1.38
C SER A 160 16.08 12.07 1.00
N HIS A 161 15.29 11.09 0.53
CA HIS A 161 15.77 9.72 0.26
C HIS A 161 15.32 9.16 -1.11
N ALA A 162 14.72 9.98 -1.97
CA ALA A 162 14.55 9.61 -3.37
C ALA A 162 15.93 9.60 -4.05
N PRO A 163 16.30 8.52 -4.78
CA PRO A 163 17.56 8.48 -5.53
C PRO A 163 17.61 9.54 -6.64
#